data_AF-A0A7C4GAV4-F1
#
_entry.id   AF-A0A7C4GAV4-F1
#
_cell.length_a   1.000
_cell.length_b   1.000
_cell.length_c   1.000
_cell.angle_alpha   90.00
_cell.angle_beta   90.00
_cell.angle_gamma   90.00
#
_symmetry.space_group_name_H-M   'P 1'
#
loop_
_entity.id
_entity.type
_entity.pdbx_description
1 polymer ?
#
loop_
_entity_poly.entity_id
_entity_poly.type
_entity_poly.pdbx_seq_one_letter_code
_entity_poly.pdbx_strand_id
1 'polypeptide(L)' 'MVSPRVSGIGGVAQHVSGLINKLRLRGFVVDVVSVENTFHLPVKGLYNASFAFSSFWKGLFRRV' A
#
# COMPACT_ATOMS: atom_id res chain seq x y z
N MET A 1 3.01 -2.62 -6.10
CA MET A 1 3.59 -2.51 -4.74
C MET A 1 2.47 -2.57 -3.70
N VAL A 2 2.61 -3.41 -2.66
CA VAL A 2 1.65 -3.49 -1.55
C VAL A 2 2.35 -3.01 -0.28
N SER A 3 1.78 -2.04 0.42
CA SER A 3 2.30 -1.52 1.69
C SER A 3 1.15 -1.03 2.57
N PRO A 4 1.17 -1.26 3.90
CA PRO A 4 0.14 -0.73 4.79
C PRO A 4 0.00 0.79 4.70
N ARG A 5 1.08 1.54 4.50
CA ARG A 5 1.05 3.00 4.33
C ARG A 5 2.02 3.42 3.26
N VAL A 6 1.63 4.44 2.50
CA VAL A 6 2.51 5.08 1.49
C VAL A 6 2.57 6.60 1.66
N SER A 7 1.82 7.15 2.61
CA SER A 7 1.80 8.58 2.91
C SER A 7 1.87 8.84 4.42
N GLY A 8 2.39 10.02 4.78
CA GLY A 8 2.52 10.47 6.17
C GLY A 8 3.96 10.51 6.68
N ILE A 9 4.11 10.86 7.96
CA ILE A 9 5.40 11.16 8.60
C ILE A 9 6.11 9.93 9.22
N GLY A 10 5.47 8.76 9.24
CA GLY A 10 6.06 7.55 9.80
C GLY A 10 7.14 6.95 8.91
N GLY A 11 8.14 6.30 9.51
CA GLY A 11 9.31 5.78 8.78
C GLY A 11 8.98 4.87 7.60
N VAL A 12 8.04 3.93 7.78
CA VAL A 12 7.58 3.04 6.69
C VAL A 12 6.98 3.86 5.53
N ALA A 13 6.13 4.84 5.83
CA ALA A 13 5.49 5.67 4.81
C ALA A 13 6.52 6.52 4.02
N GLN A 14 7.51 7.08 4.71
CA GLN A 14 8.57 7.86 4.08
C GLN A 14 9.48 7.00 3.20
N HIS A 15 9.91 5.83 3.67
CA HIS A 15 10.75 4.94 2.88
C HIS A 15 10.02 4.38 1.66
N VAL A 16 8.76 3.97 1.82
CA VAL A 16 7.96 3.44 0.72
C VAL A 16 7.65 4.51 -0.33
N SER A 17 7.25 5.72 0.09
CA SER A 17 7.02 6.83 -0.86
C SER A 17 8.30 7.23 -1.60
N GLY A 18 9.44 7.29 -0.91
CA GLY A 18 10.74 7.52 -1.52
C GLY A 18 11.12 6.46 -2.56
N LEU A 19 10.84 5.18 -2.27
CA LEU A 19 11.07 4.09 -3.21
C LEU A 19 10.15 4.20 -4.45
N ILE A 20 8.85 4.43 -4.26
CA ILE A 20 7.88 4.62 -5.34
C ILE A 20 8.33 5.76 -6.27
N ASN A 21 8.77 6.89 -5.70
CA ASN A 21 9.26 8.02 -6.47
C ASN A 21 10.53 7.67 -7.26
N LYS A 22 11.50 6.98 -6.65
CA LYS A 22 12.72 6.55 -7.34
C LYS A 22 12.43 5.59 -8.49
N LEU A 23 11.47 4.69 -8.34
CA LEU A 23 11.05 3.77 -9.40
C LEU A 23 10.35 4.52 -10.55
N ARG A 24 9.43 5.43 -10.23
CA ARG A 24 8.75 6.25 -11.25
C ARG A 24 9.72 7.13 -12.03
N LEU A 25 10.70 7.73 -11.36
CA LEU A 25 11.76 8.52 -12.00
C LEU A 25 12.63 7.70 -12.96
N ARG A 26 12.73 6.38 -12.75
CA ARG A 26 13.41 5.45 -13.65
C ARG A 26 12.53 4.94 -14.79
N GLY A 27 11.30 5.44 -14.92
CA GLY A 27 10.36 5.06 -15.98
C GLY A 27 9.46 3.87 -15.65
N PHE A 28 9.50 3.33 -14.43
CA PHE A 28 8.61 2.24 -14.04
C PHE A 28 7.20 2.74 -13.72
N VAL A 29 6.18 2.06 -14.26
CA VAL A 29 4.79 2.22 -13.81
C VAL A 29 4.64 1.48 -12.48
N VAL A 30 4.30 2.21 -11.42
CA VAL A 30 4.16 1.63 -10.08
C VAL A 30 2.75 1.86 -9.57
N ASP A 31 1.97 0.78 -9.60
CA ASP A 31 0.68 0.68 -8.93
C ASP A 31 0.85 0.38 -7.45
N VAL A 32 -0.03 0.95 -6.64
CA VAL A 32 0.07 0.95 -5.18
C VAL A 32 -1.24 0.47 -4.55
N VAL A 33 -1.13 -0.53 -3.69
CA VAL A 33 -2.20 -1.00 -2.81
C VAL A 33 -1.82 -0.68 -1.37
N SER A 34 -2.60 0.18 -0.72
CA SER A 34 -2.34 0.67 0.63
C SER A 34 -3.62 1.05 1.37
N VAL A 35 -3.53 1.32 2.67
CA VAL A 35 -4.71 1.69 3.49
C VAL A 35 -5.40 2.95 3.00
N GLU A 36 -4.68 3.83 2.30
CA GLU A 36 -5.22 5.06 1.70
C GLU A 36 -6.21 4.77 0.56
N ASN A 37 -6.13 3.61 -0.09
CA ASN A 37 -6.97 3.28 -1.25
C ASN A 37 -7.63 1.91 -1.18
N THR A 38 -7.46 1.19 -0.07
CA THR A 38 -7.93 -0.18 0.12
C THR A 38 -8.74 -0.26 1.39
N PHE A 39 -9.88 -0.92 1.30
CA PHE A 39 -10.74 -1.15 2.45
C PHE A 39 -9.97 -1.84 3.58
N HIS A 40 -10.22 -1.38 4.81
CA HIS A 40 -9.70 -1.96 6.04
C HIS A 40 -10.58 -1.49 7.20
N LEU A 41 -10.57 -2.25 8.29
CA LEU A 41 -11.33 -1.94 9.49
C LEU A 41 -10.42 -1.23 10.50
N PRO A 42 -10.71 0.01 10.91
CA PRO A 42 -9.91 0.77 11.87
C PRO A 42 -10.11 0.31 13.33
N VAL A 43 -10.15 -1.00 13.55
CA VAL A 43 -10.37 -1.63 14.87
C VAL A 43 -9.09 -2.34 15.31
N LYS A 44 -8.69 -2.14 16.57
CA LYS A 44 -7.50 -2.78 17.15
C LYS A 44 -7.60 -4.30 16.98
N GLY A 45 -6.53 -4.92 16.49
CA GLY A 45 -6.49 -6.36 16.18
C GLY A 45 -7.00 -6.73 14.78
N LEU A 46 -7.97 -5.99 14.23
CA LEU A 46 -8.49 -6.22 12.88
C LEU A 46 -7.83 -5.36 11.80
N TYR A 47 -7.14 -4.27 12.19
CA TYR A 47 -6.50 -3.33 11.27
C TYR A 47 -5.66 -4.04 10.19
N ASN A 48 -4.70 -4.85 10.63
CA ASN A 48 -3.78 -5.53 9.73
C ASN A 48 -4.46 -6.67 8.97
N ALA A 49 -5.30 -7.46 9.64
CA ALA A 49 -5.96 -8.62 9.04
C ALA A 49 -6.94 -8.21 7.93
N SER A 50 -7.77 -7.20 8.19
CA SER A 50 -8.73 -6.65 7.22
C SER A 50 -8.02 -6.01 6.02
N PHE A 51 -6.90 -5.31 6.25
CA PHE A 51 -6.07 -4.78 5.17
C PHE A 51 -5.43 -5.91 4.34
N ALA A 52 -4.87 -6.94 4.99
CA ALA A 52 -4.25 -8.07 4.31
C ALA A 52 -5.24 -8.81 3.40
N PHE A 53 -6.43 -9.11 3.91
CA PHE A 53 -7.50 -9.72 3.12
C PHE A 53 -7.91 -8.85 1.92
N SER A 54 -8.18 -7.56 2.16
CA SER A 54 -8.64 -6.65 1.11
C SER A 54 -7.56 -6.38 0.05
N SER A 55 -6.30 -6.26 0.47
CA SER A 55 -5.17 -6.07 -0.44
C SER A 55 -4.87 -7.30 -1.28
N PHE A 56 -5.02 -8.51 -0.73
CA PHE A 56 -4.92 -9.76 -1.48
C PHE A 56 -5.93 -9.79 -2.64
N TRP A 57 -7.21 -9.58 -2.35
CA TRP A 57 -8.24 -9.57 -3.40
C TRP A 57 -8.02 -8.44 -4.41
N LYS A 58 -7.71 -7.23 -3.94
CA LYS A 58 -7.46 -6.09 -4.83
C LYS A 58 -6.27 -6.33 -5.75
N GLY A 59 -5.20 -6.94 -5.24
CA GLY A 59 -4.04 -7.35 -6.04
C GLY A 59 -4.41 -8.39 -7.09
N LEU A 60 -5.18 -9.41 -6.69
CA LEU A 60 -5.65 -10.47 -7.58
C LEU A 60 -6.50 -9.94 -8.74
N PHE A 61 -7.45 -9.03 -8.47
CA PHE A 61 -8.33 -8.49 -9.51
C PHE A 61 -7.66 -7.44 -10.40
N ARG A 62 -6.67 -6.68 -9.88
CA ARG A 62 -5.97 -5.66 -10.65
C ARG A 62 -4.84 -6.20 -11.53
N ARG A 63 -4.50 -7.50 -11.45
CA ARG A 63 -3.30 -8.08 -12.07
C ARG A 63 -2.06 -7.20 -11.84
N VAL A 64 -1.88 -6.74 -10.59
CA VAL A 64 -0.65 -6.07 -10.16
C VAL A 64 0.51 -7.06 -10.21
#